data_AF-A0A2T5KSV1-F1
#
_entry.id   AF-A0A2T5KSV1-F1
#
_cell.length_a   1.000
_cell.length_b   1.000
_cell.length_c   1.000
_cell.angle_alpha   90.00
_cell.angle_beta   90.00
_cell.angle_gamma   90.00
#
_symmetry.space_group_name_H-M   'P 1'
#
loop_
_entity.id
_entity.type
_entity.pdbx_description
1 polymer ?
#
loop_
_entity_poly.entity_id
_entity_poly.type
_entity_poly.pdbx_seq_one_letter_code
_entity_poly.pdbx_strand_id
1 'polypeptide(L)'
;MHVVAGVLVDGAGRILIAQRPPGKHLAGMWEFPGGKLEQGETPLMALERELDEELGIAVDPLSFEALVRIPWNYGERKMLLEAILVRAWTGEPKALDAAEIRWLDPCDIDPALLAPADRPILAATRLPGHYPITPADVSPDDAVALLTSALARGERLLQLRLPGVPVDDVHAVVTRVLPELRALGATLMLNRDIESARAFGEGVGVHLAASQLHVLEGRPLPLSQMVAASCHDAAELALASALGCDFATLSPVHATASHPGAEPLGWPRFAQLAEAASLPVYALGGLGPDDAMDARLHAAQGVAGIRGFL
;
A
#
# COMPACT_ATOMS: atom_id res chain seq x y z
N MET A 1 17.88 -10.26 -10.07
CA MET A 1 18.50 -8.92 -10.04
C MET A 1 17.96 -8.18 -8.83
N HIS A 2 18.75 -7.35 -8.17
CA HIS A 2 18.30 -6.52 -7.05
C HIS A 2 18.44 -5.05 -7.46
N VAL A 3 17.35 -4.29 -7.32
CA VAL A 3 17.23 -2.87 -7.64
C VAL A 3 16.76 -2.15 -6.38
N VAL A 4 17.33 -0.99 -6.11
CA VAL A 4 16.92 -0.10 -5.03
C VAL A 4 16.25 1.13 -5.60
N ALA A 5 15.27 1.65 -4.89
CA ALA A 5 14.55 2.86 -5.26
C ALA A 5 14.44 3.79 -4.04
N GLY A 6 14.79 5.06 -4.24
CA GLY A 6 14.65 6.12 -3.24
C GLY A 6 13.30 6.80 -3.35
N VAL A 7 12.51 6.74 -2.30
CA VAL A 7 11.31 7.56 -2.13
C VAL A 7 11.70 8.79 -1.32
N LEU A 8 12.10 9.86 -2.01
CA LEU A 8 12.43 11.13 -1.36
C LEU A 8 11.14 11.85 -0.99
N VAL A 9 11.03 12.29 0.27
CA VAL A 9 9.88 13.07 0.77
C VAL A 9 10.35 14.44 1.24
N ASP A 10 9.79 15.51 0.67
CA ASP A 10 10.10 16.88 1.10
C ASP A 10 9.32 17.31 2.36
N GLY A 11 9.62 18.50 2.87
CA GLY A 11 8.96 19.06 4.05
C GLY A 11 7.45 19.35 3.86
N ALA A 12 6.95 19.31 2.63
CA ALA A 12 5.52 19.43 2.31
C ALA A 12 4.83 18.06 2.15
N GLY A 13 5.57 16.96 2.28
CA GLY A 13 5.04 15.60 2.12
C GLY A 13 4.96 15.12 0.67
N ARG A 14 5.49 15.90 -0.29
CA ARG A 14 5.54 15.49 -1.70
C ARG A 14 6.65 14.48 -1.92
N ILE A 15 6.47 13.62 -2.92
CA ILE A 15 7.48 12.65 -3.35
C ILE A 15 8.11 13.05 -4.68
N LEU A 16 9.40 12.74 -4.83
CA LEU A 16 10.13 12.93 -6.08
C LEU A 16 9.97 11.72 -6.99
N ILE A 17 9.58 11.96 -8.24
CA ILE A 17 9.60 10.98 -9.33
C ILE A 17 10.46 11.51 -10.49
N ALA A 18 11.08 10.60 -11.23
CA ALA A 18 11.95 10.89 -12.37
C ALA A 18 11.37 10.29 -13.66
N GLN A 19 11.45 11.04 -14.77
CA GLN A 19 11.02 10.56 -16.07
C GLN A 19 12.18 9.90 -16.81
N ARG A 20 11.97 8.66 -17.26
CA ARG A 20 12.97 7.88 -17.99
C ARG A 20 13.34 8.56 -19.31
N PRO A 21 14.63 8.79 -19.59
CA PRO A 21 15.06 9.47 -20.80
C PRO A 21 14.76 8.65 -22.08
N PRO A 22 14.66 9.32 -23.24
CA PRO A 22 14.48 8.64 -24.52
C PRO A 22 15.56 7.57 -24.77
N GLY A 23 15.16 6.43 -25.33
CA GLY A 23 16.08 5.33 -25.68
C GLY A 23 16.36 4.31 -24.57
N LYS A 24 15.94 4.56 -23.32
CA LYS A 24 15.93 3.53 -22.26
C LYS A 24 14.68 2.63 -22.37
N HIS A 25 14.73 1.42 -21.79
CA HIS A 25 13.53 0.56 -21.65
C HIS A 25 12.42 1.34 -20.94
N LEU A 26 11.17 1.29 -21.39
CA LEU A 26 10.04 2.10 -20.85
C LEU A 26 10.26 3.63 -20.90
N ALA A 27 10.99 4.15 -21.88
CA ALA A 27 11.21 5.59 -22.06
C ALA A 27 9.90 6.41 -22.00
N GLY A 28 9.95 7.55 -21.31
CA GLY A 28 8.81 8.44 -21.10
C GLY A 28 7.90 8.07 -19.92
N MET A 29 8.01 6.86 -19.36
CA MET A 29 7.38 6.52 -18.08
C MET A 29 8.12 7.17 -16.91
N TRP A 30 7.41 7.33 -15.80
CA TRP A 30 7.94 7.83 -14.54
C TRP A 30 8.32 6.69 -13.60
N GLU A 31 9.32 6.91 -12.76
CA GLU A 31 9.80 5.95 -11.76
C GLU A 31 10.40 6.66 -10.54
N PHE A 32 10.65 5.90 -9.49
CA PHE A 32 11.44 6.37 -8.36
C PHE A 32 12.94 6.33 -8.70
N PRO A 33 13.73 7.36 -8.37
CA PRO A 33 15.18 7.36 -8.58
C PRO A 33 15.87 6.18 -7.93
N GLY A 34 16.92 5.67 -8.55
CA GLY A 34 17.66 4.53 -8.05
C GLY A 34 18.05 3.56 -9.16
N GLY A 35 18.77 2.50 -8.77
CA GLY A 35 19.34 1.60 -9.73
C GLY A 35 19.72 0.25 -9.17
N LYS A 36 20.55 -0.46 -9.93
CA LYS A 36 20.89 -1.85 -9.65
C LYS A 36 22.01 -1.90 -8.63
N LEU A 37 21.95 -2.87 -7.73
CA LEU A 37 23.10 -3.18 -6.89
C LEU A 37 24.27 -3.64 -7.77
N GLU A 38 25.44 -3.06 -7.54
CA GLU A 38 26.71 -3.53 -8.07
C GLU A 38 27.35 -4.59 -7.17
N GLN A 39 28.42 -5.22 -7.68
CA GLN A 39 29.10 -6.30 -6.97
C GLN A 39 29.75 -5.78 -5.67
N GLY A 40 29.29 -6.29 -4.53
CA GLY A 40 29.82 -5.96 -3.22
C GLY A 40 29.06 -4.83 -2.50
N GLU A 41 28.06 -4.22 -3.13
CA GLU A 41 27.22 -3.20 -2.50
C GLU A 41 26.16 -3.82 -1.58
N THR A 42 25.87 -3.13 -0.48
CA THR A 42 24.61 -3.31 0.24
C THR A 42 23.51 -2.48 -0.44
N PRO A 43 22.21 -2.76 -0.21
CA PRO A 43 21.14 -1.92 -0.75
C PRO A 43 21.29 -0.43 -0.41
N LEU A 44 21.72 -0.11 0.82
CA LEU A 44 21.90 1.27 1.27
C LEU A 44 23.07 1.95 0.54
N MET A 45 24.19 1.24 0.34
CA MET A 45 25.34 1.77 -0.42
C MET A 45 24.97 2.02 -1.89
N ALA A 46 24.24 1.10 -2.51
CA ALA A 46 23.77 1.27 -3.87
C ALA A 46 22.86 2.50 -3.98
N LEU A 47 21.91 2.67 -3.04
CA LEU A 47 21.00 3.81 -3.10
C LEU A 47 21.72 5.14 -2.87
N GLU A 48 22.68 5.21 -1.95
CA GLU A 48 23.50 6.40 -1.74
C GLU A 48 24.21 6.82 -3.04
N ARG A 49 24.88 5.88 -3.71
CA ARG A 49 25.55 6.12 -4.99
C ARG A 49 24.58 6.58 -6.07
N GLU A 50 23.47 5.88 -6.26
CA GLU A 50 22.50 6.18 -7.31
C GLU A 50 21.84 7.57 -7.10
N LEU A 51 21.57 7.96 -5.85
CA LEU A 51 21.03 9.31 -5.58
C LEU A 51 22.04 10.43 -5.84
N ASP A 52 23.34 10.19 -5.63
CA ASP A 52 24.39 11.13 -6.03
C ASP A 52 24.50 11.21 -7.57
N GLU A 53 24.56 10.05 -8.25
CA GLU A 53 24.72 9.97 -9.71
C GLU A 53 23.51 10.55 -10.47
N GLU A 54 22.29 10.19 -10.08
CA GLU A 54 21.07 10.57 -10.80
C GLU A 54 20.56 11.96 -10.41
N LEU A 55 20.79 12.39 -9.16
CA LEU A 55 20.22 13.62 -8.61
C LEU A 55 21.22 14.66 -8.10
N GLY A 56 22.48 14.27 -7.84
CA GLY A 56 23.51 15.15 -7.31
C GLY A 56 23.30 15.53 -5.84
N ILE A 57 22.74 14.60 -5.05
CA ILE A 57 22.51 14.81 -3.62
C ILE A 57 23.25 13.80 -2.76
N ALA A 58 23.64 14.23 -1.57
CA ALA A 58 24.24 13.37 -0.56
C ALA A 58 23.21 13.00 0.50
N VAL A 59 23.17 11.74 0.88
CA VAL A 59 22.25 11.17 1.88
C VAL A 59 23.07 10.41 2.92
N ASP A 60 22.66 10.49 4.18
CA ASP A 60 23.25 9.64 5.23
C ASP A 60 22.54 8.29 5.20
N PRO A 61 23.23 7.16 4.95
CA PRO A 61 22.61 5.84 4.96
C PRO A 61 21.91 5.48 6.28
N LEU A 62 22.28 6.13 7.39
CA LEU A 62 21.61 5.93 8.68
C LEU A 62 20.22 6.59 8.75
N SER A 63 19.90 7.49 7.83
CA SER A 63 18.60 8.16 7.72
C SER A 63 17.58 7.39 6.87
N PHE A 64 17.98 6.26 6.29
CA PHE A 64 17.14 5.43 5.46
C PHE A 64 16.14 4.62 6.28
N GLU A 65 14.88 4.67 5.87
CA GLU A 65 13.80 3.87 6.45
C GLU A 65 13.30 2.89 5.39
N ALA A 66 13.22 1.59 5.71
CA ALA A 66 12.65 0.62 4.78
C ALA A 66 11.17 0.94 4.53
N LEU A 67 10.75 0.97 3.26
CA LEU A 67 9.36 1.19 2.89
C LEU A 67 8.67 -0.11 2.48
N VAL A 68 9.16 -0.75 1.41
CA VAL A 68 8.56 -1.99 0.87
C VAL A 68 9.56 -2.73 0.00
N ARG A 69 9.46 -4.07 -0.02
CA ARG A 69 10.22 -4.96 -0.91
C ARG A 69 9.25 -5.67 -1.84
N ILE A 70 9.48 -5.54 -3.14
CA ILE A 70 8.55 -6.00 -4.18
C ILE A 70 9.31 -6.96 -5.11
N PRO A 71 9.10 -8.27 -4.98
CA PRO A 71 9.49 -9.22 -6.00
C PRO A 71 8.72 -8.91 -7.28
N TRP A 72 9.41 -8.83 -8.41
CA TRP A 72 8.83 -8.48 -9.70
C TRP A 72 9.38 -9.37 -10.81
N ASN A 73 8.52 -9.76 -11.75
CA ASN A 73 8.89 -10.62 -12.88
C ASN A 73 8.63 -9.92 -14.21
N TYR A 74 9.68 -9.69 -14.99
CA TYR A 74 9.58 -9.29 -16.39
C TYR A 74 9.79 -10.54 -17.27
N GLY A 75 8.70 -11.28 -17.52
CA GLY A 75 8.78 -12.58 -18.18
C GLY A 75 9.64 -13.56 -17.37
N GLU A 76 10.74 -14.04 -17.96
CA GLU A 76 11.67 -14.96 -17.28
C GLU A 76 12.64 -14.27 -16.30
N ARG A 77 12.72 -12.93 -16.32
CA ARG A 77 13.67 -12.18 -15.49
C ARG A 77 13.06 -11.85 -14.13
N LYS A 78 13.65 -12.41 -13.08
CA LYS A 78 13.31 -12.11 -11.68
C LYS A 78 14.08 -10.89 -11.18
N MET A 79 13.35 -9.95 -10.62
CA MET A 79 13.85 -8.74 -9.97
C MET A 79 13.30 -8.67 -8.54
N LEU A 80 14.09 -8.12 -7.64
CA LEU A 80 13.62 -7.62 -6.36
C LEU A 80 13.81 -6.10 -6.40
N LEU A 81 12.75 -5.36 -6.13
CA LEU A 81 12.77 -3.92 -5.98
C LEU A 81 12.64 -3.58 -4.49
N GLU A 82 13.65 -2.94 -3.92
CA GLU A 82 13.68 -2.54 -2.51
C GLU A 82 13.55 -1.02 -2.43
N ALA A 83 12.38 -0.56 -2.00
CA ALA A 83 12.07 0.86 -1.87
C ALA A 83 12.41 1.34 -0.45
N ILE A 84 13.14 2.44 -0.39
CA ILE A 84 13.67 3.04 0.83
C ILE A 84 13.21 4.49 0.88
N LEU A 85 12.68 4.89 2.01
CA LEU A 85 12.22 6.23 2.27
C LEU A 85 13.41 7.12 2.69
N VAL A 86 13.47 8.31 2.12
CA VAL A 86 14.54 9.29 2.35
C VAL A 86 13.91 10.64 2.68
N ARG A 87 14.16 11.14 3.90
CA ARG A 87 13.58 12.40 4.40
C ARG A 87 14.63 13.50 4.64
N ALA A 88 15.91 13.13 4.57
CA ALA A 88 17.02 14.04 4.82
C ALA A 88 18.12 13.81 3.77
N TRP A 89 18.58 14.91 3.19
CA TRP A 89 19.67 14.94 2.22
C TRP A 89 20.33 16.32 2.23
N THR A 90 21.51 16.41 1.61
CA THR A 90 22.22 17.66 1.33
C THR A 90 22.31 17.88 -0.17
N GLY A 91 22.10 19.13 -0.59
CA GLY A 91 22.05 19.50 -2.01
C GLY A 91 20.63 19.70 -2.52
N GLU A 92 20.52 20.14 -3.78
CA GLU A 92 19.25 20.33 -4.47
C GLU A 92 19.14 19.28 -5.57
N PRO A 93 18.12 18.39 -5.54
CA PRO A 93 17.92 17.38 -6.57
C PRO A 93 17.80 17.97 -7.96
N LYS A 94 18.51 17.38 -8.93
CA LYS A 94 18.50 17.77 -10.35
C LYS A 94 18.27 16.54 -11.21
N ALA A 95 17.74 16.71 -12.42
CA ALA A 95 17.65 15.61 -13.38
C ALA A 95 19.02 15.39 -14.05
N LEU A 96 19.94 14.62 -13.44
CA LEU A 96 21.26 14.36 -14.03
C LEU A 96 21.26 13.17 -14.99
N ASP A 97 20.48 12.12 -14.69
CA ASP A 97 20.25 10.96 -15.59
C ASP A 97 18.75 10.69 -15.87
N ALA A 98 17.93 11.74 -15.76
CA ALA A 98 16.52 11.74 -16.09
C ALA A 98 16.19 12.81 -17.13
N ALA A 99 15.10 12.64 -17.88
CA ALA A 99 14.61 13.70 -18.76
C ALA A 99 14.00 14.86 -17.96
N GLU A 100 13.33 14.54 -16.86
CA GLU A 100 12.65 15.48 -15.98
C GLU A 100 12.52 14.85 -14.58
N ILE A 101 12.48 15.69 -13.54
CA ILE A 101 12.08 15.29 -12.17
C ILE A 101 10.91 16.16 -11.71
N ARG A 102 10.01 15.59 -10.89
CA ARG A 102 8.86 16.32 -10.32
C ARG A 102 8.64 15.96 -8.86
N TRP A 103 8.26 16.97 -8.09
CA TRP A 103 7.72 16.83 -6.74
C TRP A 103 6.20 16.88 -6.80
N LEU A 104 5.54 15.79 -6.42
CA LEU A 104 4.09 15.66 -6.46
C LEU A 104 3.56 15.14 -5.12
N ASP A 105 2.35 15.56 -4.75
CA ASP A 105 1.64 14.87 -3.68
C ASP A 105 1.42 13.41 -4.09
N PRO A 106 1.71 12.42 -3.23
CA PRO A 106 1.48 11.02 -3.55
C PRO A 106 0.07 10.75 -4.08
N CYS A 107 -0.96 11.42 -3.56
CA CYS A 107 -2.35 11.24 -3.98
C CYS A 107 -2.64 11.78 -5.39
N ASP A 108 -1.86 12.75 -5.88
CA ASP A 108 -2.04 13.37 -7.21
C ASP A 108 -1.37 12.59 -8.34
N ILE A 109 -0.55 11.58 -8.03
CA ILE A 109 0.19 10.80 -9.03
C ILE A 109 -0.75 9.78 -9.70
N ASP A 110 -0.96 9.89 -11.01
CA ASP A 110 -1.65 8.83 -11.75
C ASP A 110 -0.75 7.57 -11.84
N PRO A 111 -1.13 6.42 -11.23
CA PRO A 111 -0.34 5.20 -11.30
C PRO A 111 -0.11 4.68 -12.73
N ALA A 112 -0.94 5.09 -13.70
CA ALA A 112 -0.77 4.71 -15.10
C ALA A 112 0.49 5.33 -15.74
N LEU A 113 0.97 6.46 -15.22
CA LEU A 113 2.20 7.13 -15.68
C LEU A 113 3.47 6.43 -15.18
N LEU A 114 3.36 5.68 -14.09
CA LEU A 114 4.47 4.96 -13.49
C LEU A 114 4.77 3.66 -14.23
N ALA A 115 6.07 3.32 -14.28
CA ALA A 115 6.50 1.98 -14.63
C ALA A 115 5.77 0.94 -13.74
N PRO A 116 5.37 -0.22 -14.28
CA PRO A 116 4.53 -1.16 -13.53
C PRO A 116 5.07 -1.61 -12.17
N ALA A 117 6.39 -1.75 -12.03
CA ALA A 117 7.04 -2.18 -10.79
C ALA A 117 7.04 -1.11 -9.69
N ASP A 118 6.85 0.16 -10.06
CA ASP A 118 6.84 1.32 -9.15
C ASP A 118 5.44 1.59 -8.58
N ARG A 119 4.38 1.03 -9.18
CA ARG A 119 3.00 1.23 -8.71
C ARG A 119 2.79 0.72 -7.28
N PRO A 120 3.31 -0.45 -6.87
CA PRO A 120 3.17 -0.89 -5.49
C PRO A 120 4.02 -0.06 -4.52
N ILE A 121 5.10 0.61 -4.98
CA ILE A 121 5.82 1.60 -4.17
C ILE A 121 4.92 2.80 -3.92
N LEU A 122 4.31 3.36 -4.96
CA LEU A 122 3.34 4.45 -4.82
C LEU A 122 2.16 4.06 -3.92
N ALA A 123 1.69 2.81 -4.01
CA ALA A 123 0.68 2.31 -3.07
C ALA A 123 1.21 2.36 -1.62
N ALA A 124 2.41 1.84 -1.35
CA ALA A 124 3.02 1.86 -0.03
C ALA A 124 3.16 3.28 0.56
N THR A 125 3.48 4.29 -0.25
CA THR A 125 3.59 5.69 0.21
C THR A 125 2.24 6.31 0.59
N ARG A 126 1.15 5.83 0.00
CA ARG A 126 -0.22 6.31 0.27
C ARG A 126 -0.89 5.62 1.45
N LEU A 127 -0.39 4.44 1.84
CA LEU A 127 -1.04 3.60 2.84
C LEU A 127 -0.62 3.99 4.27
N PRO A 128 -1.58 4.26 5.17
CA PRO A 128 -1.28 4.56 6.57
C PRO A 128 -0.72 3.34 7.33
N GLY A 129 -0.30 3.54 8.59
CA GLY A 129 0.13 2.44 9.46
C GLY A 129 -1.03 1.62 10.04
N HIS A 130 -2.24 2.16 10.01
CA HIS A 130 -3.44 1.53 10.55
C HIS A 130 -4.49 1.32 9.46
N TYR A 131 -5.20 0.20 9.54
CA TYR A 131 -6.36 -0.08 8.72
C TYR A 131 -7.54 -0.58 9.58
N PRO A 132 -8.28 0.33 10.22
CA PRO A 132 -9.45 0.01 11.04
C PRO A 132 -10.60 -0.62 10.23
N ILE A 133 -11.28 -1.60 10.83
CA ILE A 133 -12.40 -2.34 10.24
C ILE A 133 -13.60 -2.27 11.19
N THR A 134 -14.78 -1.87 10.70
CA THR A 134 -15.98 -1.86 11.56
C THR A 134 -16.32 -3.26 12.06
N PRO A 135 -16.85 -3.41 13.30
CA PRO A 135 -17.38 -4.68 13.76
C PRO A 135 -18.49 -5.20 12.84
N ALA A 136 -18.70 -6.51 12.85
CA ALA A 136 -19.66 -7.17 11.97
C ALA A 136 -21.13 -6.89 12.34
N ASP A 137 -21.35 -6.58 13.60
CA ASP A 137 -22.61 -6.67 14.34
C ASP A 137 -23.10 -5.29 14.84
N VAL A 138 -22.44 -4.21 14.42
CA VAL A 138 -22.89 -2.84 14.71
C VAL A 138 -24.03 -2.43 13.79
N SER A 139 -24.89 -1.54 14.29
CA SER A 139 -25.94 -0.94 13.47
C SER A 139 -25.35 0.02 12.43
N PRO A 140 -26.06 0.34 11.34
CA PRO A 140 -25.65 1.38 10.39
C PRO A 140 -25.35 2.74 11.06
N ASP A 141 -26.14 3.14 12.04
CA ASP A 141 -25.93 4.40 12.78
C ASP A 141 -24.66 4.37 13.63
N ASP A 142 -24.41 3.27 14.32
CA ASP A 142 -23.17 3.08 15.09
C ASP A 142 -21.95 3.03 14.17
N ALA A 143 -22.08 2.42 12.99
CA ALA A 143 -21.01 2.40 11.99
C ALA A 143 -20.63 3.83 11.55
N VAL A 144 -21.60 4.71 11.31
CA VAL A 144 -21.34 6.13 11.01
C VAL A 144 -20.57 6.79 12.16
N ALA A 145 -21.03 6.59 13.41
CA ALA A 145 -20.37 7.18 14.58
C ALA A 145 -18.91 6.72 14.74
N LEU A 146 -18.66 5.41 14.55
CA LEU A 146 -17.31 4.83 14.60
C LEU A 146 -16.40 5.39 13.50
N LEU A 147 -16.90 5.47 12.26
CA LEU A 147 -16.14 5.98 11.13
C LEU A 147 -15.79 7.47 11.31
N THR A 148 -16.75 8.31 11.66
CA THR A 148 -16.51 9.75 11.93
C THR A 148 -15.53 9.94 13.09
N SER A 149 -15.66 9.16 14.17
CA SER A 149 -14.71 9.22 15.28
C SER A 149 -13.29 8.85 14.85
N ALA A 150 -13.13 7.82 14.01
CA ALA A 150 -11.82 7.40 13.51
C ALA A 150 -11.20 8.45 12.57
N LEU A 151 -11.99 9.06 11.69
CA LEU A 151 -11.54 10.17 10.82
C LEU A 151 -11.04 11.37 11.64
N ALA A 152 -11.77 11.74 12.69
CA ALA A 152 -11.39 12.81 13.61
C ALA A 152 -10.07 12.52 14.37
N ARG A 153 -9.74 11.24 14.60
CA ARG A 153 -8.46 10.83 15.20
C ARG A 153 -7.30 10.78 14.20
N GLY A 154 -7.55 11.02 12.91
CA GLY A 154 -6.52 11.05 11.88
C GLY A 154 -6.45 9.81 10.99
N GLU A 155 -7.37 8.86 11.13
CA GLU A 155 -7.40 7.69 10.24
C GLU A 155 -7.70 8.12 8.79
N ARG A 156 -7.05 7.46 7.83
CA ARG A 156 -7.15 7.80 6.39
C ARG A 156 -7.53 6.62 5.51
N LEU A 157 -7.58 5.41 6.06
CA LEU A 157 -8.00 4.22 5.35
C LEU A 157 -8.85 3.38 6.30
N LEU A 158 -10.12 3.16 5.97
CA LEU A 158 -11.05 2.43 6.84
C LEU A 158 -11.81 1.38 6.03
N GLN A 159 -12.30 0.32 6.69
CA GLN A 159 -13.18 -0.67 6.06
C GLN A 159 -14.57 -0.67 6.69
N LEU A 160 -15.61 -0.52 5.86
CA LEU A 160 -17.00 -0.74 6.26
C LEU A 160 -17.37 -2.21 6.02
N ARG A 161 -17.60 -2.93 7.12
CA ARG A 161 -17.92 -4.35 7.13
C ARG A 161 -19.23 -4.60 7.88
N LEU A 162 -20.34 -4.60 7.14
CA LEU A 162 -21.70 -4.86 7.62
C LEU A 162 -22.32 -6.09 6.92
N PRO A 163 -21.84 -7.32 7.22
CA PRO A 163 -22.33 -8.51 6.54
C PRO A 163 -23.82 -8.75 6.84
N GLY A 164 -24.62 -9.00 5.80
CA GLY A 164 -26.04 -9.31 5.92
C GLY A 164 -26.95 -8.08 6.10
N VAL A 165 -26.38 -6.87 6.17
CA VAL A 165 -27.15 -5.62 6.12
C VAL A 165 -27.56 -5.33 4.67
N PRO A 166 -28.81 -4.88 4.42
CA PRO A 166 -29.25 -4.49 3.08
C PRO A 166 -28.34 -3.46 2.42
N VAL A 167 -28.17 -3.56 1.10
CA VAL A 167 -27.28 -2.67 0.34
C VAL A 167 -27.69 -1.19 0.46
N ASP A 168 -28.99 -0.90 0.51
CA ASP A 168 -29.50 0.47 0.67
C ASP A 168 -29.09 1.10 2.01
N ASP A 169 -29.05 0.30 3.08
CA ASP A 169 -28.61 0.76 4.40
C ASP A 169 -27.10 0.98 4.43
N VAL A 170 -26.32 0.11 3.76
CA VAL A 170 -24.88 0.31 3.58
C VAL A 170 -24.62 1.59 2.79
N HIS A 171 -25.36 1.83 1.70
CA HIS A 171 -25.28 3.06 0.91
C HIS A 171 -25.57 4.29 1.76
N ALA A 172 -26.59 4.24 2.63
CA ALA A 172 -26.91 5.33 3.53
C ALA A 172 -25.75 5.67 4.49
N VAL A 173 -25.02 4.67 5.00
CA VAL A 173 -23.79 4.89 5.79
C VAL A 173 -22.74 5.61 4.95
N VAL A 174 -22.43 5.08 3.76
CA VAL A 174 -21.41 5.64 2.86
C VAL A 174 -21.74 7.09 2.51
N THR A 175 -22.98 7.39 2.11
CA THR A 175 -23.42 8.74 1.77
C THR A 175 -23.22 9.73 2.91
N ARG A 176 -23.40 9.30 4.17
CA ARG A 176 -23.23 10.18 5.34
C ARG A 176 -21.77 10.52 5.64
N VAL A 177 -20.84 9.59 5.42
CA VAL A 177 -19.42 9.78 5.74
C VAL A 177 -18.59 10.29 4.55
N LEU A 178 -19.09 10.14 3.32
CA LEU A 178 -18.36 10.50 2.10
C LEU A 178 -17.88 11.95 2.01
N PRO A 179 -18.64 12.98 2.43
CA PRO A 179 -18.15 14.35 2.41
C PRO A 179 -16.89 14.55 3.28
N GLU A 180 -16.87 13.94 4.46
CA GLU A 180 -15.74 14.02 5.39
C GLU A 180 -14.54 13.23 4.87
N LEU A 181 -14.77 12.03 4.32
CA LEU A 181 -13.72 11.24 3.66
C LEU A 181 -13.01 12.05 2.58
N ARG A 182 -13.76 12.69 1.67
CA ARG A 182 -13.19 13.51 0.59
C ARG A 182 -12.45 14.74 1.11
N ALA A 183 -13.01 15.43 2.10
CA ALA A 183 -12.36 16.60 2.69
C ALA A 183 -11.01 16.27 3.34
N LEU A 184 -10.86 15.05 3.86
CA LEU A 184 -9.64 14.58 4.53
C LEU A 184 -8.71 13.78 3.62
N GLY A 185 -9.07 13.53 2.36
CA GLY A 185 -8.33 12.65 1.45
C GLY A 185 -8.29 11.19 1.95
N ALA A 186 -9.31 10.76 2.69
CA ALA A 186 -9.40 9.41 3.24
C ALA A 186 -10.17 8.46 2.31
N THR A 187 -9.86 7.18 2.39
CA THR A 187 -10.51 6.12 1.60
C THR A 187 -11.35 5.19 2.49
N LEU A 188 -12.58 4.92 2.06
CA LEU A 188 -13.43 3.89 2.65
C LEU A 188 -13.50 2.65 1.75
N MET A 189 -13.14 1.50 2.31
CA MET A 189 -13.16 0.22 1.63
C MET A 189 -14.45 -0.52 1.95
N LEU A 190 -15.27 -0.83 0.94
CA LEU A 190 -16.46 -1.64 1.11
C LEU A 190 -16.09 -3.12 1.13
N ASN A 191 -16.58 -3.86 2.12
CA ASN A 191 -16.36 -5.30 2.19
C ASN A 191 -17.12 -6.02 1.06
N ARG A 192 -16.37 -6.58 0.09
CA ARG A 192 -16.80 -7.44 -1.02
C ARG A 192 -17.67 -6.81 -2.12
N ASP A 193 -18.17 -5.59 -1.89
CA ASP A 193 -19.14 -4.95 -2.78
C ASP A 193 -18.48 -4.10 -3.88
N ILE A 194 -18.18 -4.76 -5.00
CA ILE A 194 -17.53 -4.15 -6.17
C ILE A 194 -18.43 -3.12 -6.86
N GLU A 195 -19.71 -3.45 -7.02
CA GLU A 195 -20.65 -2.61 -7.78
C GLU A 195 -20.93 -1.31 -7.05
N SER A 196 -21.17 -1.36 -5.74
CA SER A 196 -21.35 -0.16 -4.93
C SER A 196 -20.09 0.70 -4.88
N ALA A 197 -18.90 0.09 -4.73
CA ALA A 197 -17.65 0.83 -4.76
C ALA A 197 -17.48 1.58 -6.08
N ARG A 198 -17.74 0.93 -7.22
CA ARG A 198 -17.71 1.55 -8.55
C ARG A 198 -18.71 2.71 -8.66
N ALA A 199 -19.92 2.54 -8.12
CA ALA A 199 -20.96 3.57 -8.20
C ALA A 199 -20.62 4.83 -7.38
N PHE A 200 -20.01 4.68 -6.20
CA PHE A 200 -19.61 5.83 -5.37
C PHE A 200 -18.38 6.58 -5.90
N GLY A 201 -17.48 5.87 -6.58
CA GLY A 201 -16.30 6.47 -7.21
C GLY A 201 -15.24 6.92 -6.21
N GLU A 202 -14.71 8.12 -6.44
CA GLU A 202 -13.60 8.71 -5.68
C GLU A 202 -13.84 8.72 -4.16
N GLY A 203 -12.82 8.27 -3.41
CA GLY A 203 -12.84 8.10 -1.96
C GLY A 203 -13.41 6.75 -1.49
N VAL A 204 -13.92 5.91 -2.41
CA VAL A 204 -14.48 4.60 -2.10
C VAL A 204 -13.78 3.50 -2.90
N GLY A 205 -13.33 2.46 -2.21
CA GLY A 205 -12.71 1.27 -2.79
C GLY A 205 -13.41 -0.02 -2.36
N VAL A 206 -12.86 -1.17 -2.76
CA VAL A 206 -13.40 -2.49 -2.38
C VAL A 206 -12.34 -3.36 -1.70
N HIS A 207 -12.70 -4.02 -0.61
CA HIS A 207 -11.91 -5.07 0.00
C HIS A 207 -12.51 -6.44 -0.37
N LEU A 208 -11.84 -7.16 -1.26
CA LEU A 208 -12.24 -8.45 -1.78
C LEU A 208 -12.02 -9.56 -0.76
N ALA A 209 -12.92 -10.54 -0.75
CA ALA A 209 -12.66 -11.81 -0.08
C ALA A 209 -11.72 -12.69 -0.91
N ALA A 210 -11.01 -13.61 -0.27
CA ALA A 210 -10.20 -14.63 -0.95
C ALA A 210 -10.97 -15.38 -2.04
N SER A 211 -12.24 -15.72 -1.81
CA SER A 211 -13.08 -16.38 -2.82
C SER A 211 -13.31 -15.54 -4.08
N GLN A 212 -13.28 -14.21 -3.99
CA GLN A 212 -13.40 -13.32 -5.16
C GLN A 212 -12.12 -13.31 -5.99
N LEU A 213 -10.94 -13.45 -5.36
CA LEU A 213 -9.66 -13.54 -6.08
C LEU A 213 -9.60 -14.73 -7.04
N HIS A 214 -10.27 -15.83 -6.71
CA HIS A 214 -10.26 -17.06 -7.51
C HIS A 214 -11.17 -17.01 -8.73
N VAL A 215 -12.12 -16.07 -8.77
CA VAL A 215 -13.14 -16.00 -9.83
C VAL A 215 -13.00 -14.76 -10.71
N LEU A 216 -12.32 -13.72 -10.24
CA LEU A 216 -12.11 -12.50 -11.02
C LEU A 216 -10.96 -12.70 -12.01
N GLU A 217 -11.21 -12.36 -13.27
CA GLU A 217 -10.22 -12.46 -14.35
C GLU A 217 -9.34 -11.20 -14.48
N GLY A 218 -9.70 -10.11 -13.79
CA GLY A 218 -8.98 -8.84 -13.87
C GLY A 218 -9.43 -7.84 -12.80
N ARG A 219 -8.66 -6.76 -12.66
CA ARG A 219 -8.93 -5.72 -11.67
C ARG A 219 -10.37 -5.20 -11.78
N PRO A 220 -11.17 -5.22 -10.70
CA PRO A 220 -12.59 -4.90 -10.79
C PRO A 220 -12.92 -3.40 -10.79
N LEU A 221 -11.95 -2.53 -10.50
CA LEU A 221 -12.12 -1.07 -10.42
C LEU A 221 -11.01 -0.34 -11.20
N PRO A 222 -11.24 0.91 -11.65
CA PRO A 222 -10.17 1.72 -12.24
C PRO A 222 -9.00 1.96 -11.26
N LEU A 223 -7.84 2.34 -11.78
CA LEU A 223 -6.65 2.62 -10.95
C LEU A 223 -6.84 3.81 -9.98
N SER A 224 -7.83 4.66 -10.22
CA SER A 224 -8.20 5.77 -9.32
C SER A 224 -8.97 5.32 -8.07
N GLN A 225 -9.46 4.08 -8.02
CA GLN A 225 -10.18 3.54 -6.86
C GLN A 225 -9.45 2.33 -6.31
N MET A 226 -9.24 2.28 -4.99
CA MET A 226 -8.47 1.21 -4.36
C MET A 226 -9.18 -0.15 -4.43
N VAL A 227 -8.40 -1.20 -4.65
CA VAL A 227 -8.80 -2.59 -4.54
C VAL A 227 -7.85 -3.27 -3.57
N ALA A 228 -8.40 -3.87 -2.52
CA ALA A 228 -7.65 -4.67 -1.57
C ALA A 228 -8.19 -6.09 -1.52
N ALA A 229 -7.44 -7.02 -0.91
CA ALA A 229 -7.92 -8.39 -0.72
C ALA A 229 -7.55 -8.99 0.63
N SER A 230 -8.43 -9.83 1.16
CA SER A 230 -8.12 -10.73 2.26
C SER A 230 -7.35 -11.94 1.73
N CYS A 231 -6.17 -12.20 2.28
CA CYS A 231 -5.32 -13.32 1.95
C CYS A 231 -4.94 -14.10 3.22
N HIS A 232 -4.66 -15.39 3.05
CA HIS A 232 -4.32 -16.34 4.10
C HIS A 232 -3.06 -17.14 3.78
N ASP A 233 -2.61 -17.14 2.52
CA ASP A 233 -1.42 -17.86 2.07
C ASP A 233 -0.72 -17.19 0.88
N ALA A 234 0.37 -17.81 0.42
CA ALA A 234 1.17 -17.32 -0.72
C ALA A 234 0.40 -17.34 -2.06
N ALA A 235 -0.52 -18.28 -2.25
CA ALA A 235 -1.27 -18.40 -3.50
C ALA A 235 -2.27 -17.25 -3.63
N GLU A 236 -2.97 -16.92 -2.54
CA GLU A 236 -3.89 -15.79 -2.49
C GLU A 236 -3.17 -14.44 -2.64
N LEU A 237 -2.00 -14.28 -2.02
CA LEU A 237 -1.16 -13.07 -2.22
C LEU A 237 -0.70 -12.93 -3.68
N ALA A 238 -0.34 -14.05 -4.33
CA ALA A 238 0.01 -14.05 -5.75
C ALA A 238 -1.20 -13.70 -6.64
N LEU A 239 -2.39 -14.21 -6.33
CA LEU A 239 -3.63 -13.83 -7.02
C LEU A 239 -3.95 -12.34 -6.82
N ALA A 240 -3.84 -11.83 -5.59
CA ALA A 240 -4.06 -10.41 -5.30
C ALA A 240 -3.08 -9.51 -6.08
N SER A 241 -1.80 -9.91 -6.14
CA SER A 241 -0.77 -9.24 -6.96
C SER A 241 -1.13 -9.24 -8.44
N ALA A 242 -1.52 -10.41 -8.98
CA ALA A 242 -1.85 -10.58 -10.40
C ALA A 242 -3.14 -9.83 -10.81
N LEU A 243 -4.12 -9.78 -9.90
CA LEU A 243 -5.33 -8.97 -10.05
C LEU A 243 -5.04 -7.47 -9.98
N GLY A 244 -3.82 -7.10 -9.54
CA GLY A 244 -3.36 -5.74 -9.40
C GLY A 244 -3.97 -5.04 -8.20
N CYS A 245 -4.22 -5.71 -7.08
CA CYS A 245 -4.66 -5.07 -5.84
C CYS A 245 -3.61 -4.07 -5.32
N ASP A 246 -4.07 -2.99 -4.70
CA ASP A 246 -3.20 -1.96 -4.11
C ASP A 246 -2.57 -2.42 -2.80
N PHE A 247 -3.25 -3.27 -2.04
CA PHE A 247 -2.71 -3.94 -0.85
C PHE A 247 -3.49 -5.21 -0.51
N ALA A 248 -2.94 -6.02 0.38
CA ALA A 248 -3.63 -7.17 0.97
C ALA A 248 -3.64 -7.09 2.51
N THR A 249 -4.54 -7.84 3.12
CA THR A 249 -4.40 -8.25 4.54
C THR A 249 -3.95 -9.70 4.57
N LEU A 250 -3.03 -10.04 5.47
CA LEU A 250 -2.60 -11.41 5.71
C LEU A 250 -2.93 -11.80 7.15
N SER A 251 -3.73 -12.86 7.31
CA SER A 251 -4.30 -13.24 8.60
C SER A 251 -4.60 -14.74 8.73
N PRO A 252 -4.73 -15.26 9.96
CA PRO A 252 -4.46 -14.58 11.23
C PRO A 252 -2.97 -14.63 11.63
N VAL A 253 -2.42 -13.52 12.11
CA VAL A 253 -1.04 -13.48 12.65
C VAL A 253 -0.97 -14.17 14.02
N HIS A 254 -1.90 -13.83 14.92
CA HIS A 254 -2.08 -14.44 16.22
C HIS A 254 -3.49 -15.03 16.37
N ALA A 255 -3.69 -15.87 17.40
CA ALA A 255 -5.01 -16.41 17.70
C ALA A 255 -6.04 -15.27 17.89
N THR A 256 -7.20 -15.41 17.26
CA THR A 256 -8.22 -14.35 17.24
C THR A 256 -9.60 -14.89 17.58
N ALA A 257 -10.37 -14.10 18.32
CA ALA A 257 -11.76 -14.42 18.63
C ALA A 257 -12.67 -14.42 17.39
N SER A 258 -12.29 -13.73 16.32
CA SER A 258 -13.06 -13.69 15.07
C SER A 258 -12.96 -15.00 14.27
N HIS A 259 -11.89 -15.77 14.45
CA HIS A 259 -11.65 -17.06 13.79
C HIS A 259 -10.89 -18.02 14.74
N PRO A 260 -11.56 -18.57 15.77
CA PRO A 260 -10.88 -19.32 16.84
C PRO A 260 -10.30 -20.68 16.41
N GLY A 261 -10.73 -21.22 15.26
CA GLY A 261 -10.25 -22.49 14.72
C GLY A 261 -9.14 -22.36 13.68
N ALA A 262 -8.72 -21.14 13.33
CA ALA A 262 -7.64 -20.93 12.36
C ALA A 262 -6.27 -21.05 13.04
N GLU A 263 -5.34 -21.75 12.40
CA GLU A 263 -3.95 -21.84 12.86
C GLU A 263 -3.24 -20.49 12.61
N PRO A 264 -2.69 -19.85 13.66
CA PRO A 264 -1.98 -18.58 13.49
C PRO A 264 -0.69 -18.75 12.70
N LEU A 265 -0.36 -17.78 11.86
CA LEU A 265 0.89 -17.74 11.10
C LEU A 265 2.10 -17.55 12.01
N GLY A 266 1.98 -16.65 12.99
CA GLY A 266 3.11 -16.06 13.71
C GLY A 266 3.99 -15.17 12.81
N TRP A 267 4.79 -14.33 13.46
CA TRP A 267 5.63 -13.35 12.76
C TRP A 267 6.63 -13.93 11.75
N PRO A 268 7.35 -15.05 12.02
CA PRO A 268 8.31 -15.58 11.05
C PRO A 268 7.66 -16.01 9.73
N ARG A 269 6.49 -16.67 9.79
CA ARG A 269 5.76 -17.08 8.59
C ARG A 269 5.09 -15.88 7.91
N PHE A 270 4.55 -14.95 8.68
CA PHE A 270 4.01 -13.70 8.15
C PHE A 270 5.06 -12.95 7.32
N ALA A 271 6.24 -12.68 7.90
CA ALA A 271 7.32 -11.95 7.23
C ALA A 271 7.76 -12.63 5.94
N GLN A 272 7.92 -13.96 5.97
CA GLN A 272 8.25 -14.74 4.77
C GLN A 272 7.22 -14.56 3.64
N LEU A 273 5.93 -14.55 3.98
CA LEU A 273 4.85 -14.39 3.01
C LEU A 273 4.74 -12.95 2.51
N ALA A 274 4.85 -11.97 3.41
CA ALA A 274 4.80 -10.55 3.09
C ALA A 274 5.97 -10.13 2.19
N GLU A 275 7.21 -10.55 2.47
CA GLU A 275 8.37 -10.27 1.62
C GLU A 275 8.29 -10.92 0.23
N ALA A 276 7.54 -12.02 0.11
CA ALA A 276 7.31 -12.70 -1.17
C ALA A 276 6.15 -12.08 -1.97
N ALA A 277 5.36 -11.19 -1.37
CA ALA A 277 4.23 -10.54 -2.01
C ALA A 277 4.69 -9.37 -2.88
N SER A 278 4.10 -9.22 -4.07
CA SER A 278 4.40 -8.09 -4.98
C SER A 278 3.55 -6.85 -4.71
N LEU A 279 3.00 -6.73 -3.49
CA LEU A 279 2.18 -5.61 -3.03
C LEU A 279 2.30 -5.42 -1.51
N PRO A 280 1.98 -4.22 -0.97
CA PRO A 280 1.93 -3.98 0.46
C PRO A 280 0.96 -4.92 1.20
N VAL A 281 1.35 -5.38 2.40
CA VAL A 281 0.56 -6.32 3.20
C VAL A 281 0.35 -5.76 4.60
N TYR A 282 -0.91 -5.66 5.04
CA TYR A 282 -1.26 -5.40 6.44
C TYR A 282 -1.32 -6.69 7.25
N ALA A 283 -0.76 -6.65 8.46
CA ALA A 283 -0.90 -7.69 9.45
C ALA A 283 -2.29 -7.64 10.09
N LEU A 284 -3.00 -8.77 10.14
CA LEU A 284 -4.34 -8.85 10.70
C LEU A 284 -4.54 -10.13 11.53
N GLY A 285 -5.30 -10.01 12.62
CA GLY A 285 -5.73 -11.14 13.45
C GLY A 285 -4.91 -11.26 14.74
N GLY A 286 -5.56 -10.96 15.87
CA GLY A 286 -4.96 -11.03 17.20
C GLY A 286 -3.96 -9.91 17.50
N LEU A 287 -4.08 -8.77 16.80
CA LEU A 287 -3.22 -7.58 16.91
C LEU A 287 -4.04 -6.35 17.33
N GLY A 288 -3.39 -5.40 17.98
CA GLY A 288 -3.90 -4.07 18.32
C GLY A 288 -3.19 -2.95 17.54
N PRO A 289 -3.61 -1.69 17.73
CA PRO A 289 -2.99 -0.54 17.05
C PRO A 289 -1.51 -0.34 17.44
N ASP A 290 -1.15 -0.67 18.68
CA ASP A 290 0.22 -0.48 19.20
C ASP A 290 1.24 -1.47 18.58
N ASP A 291 0.77 -2.52 17.89
CA ASP A 291 1.61 -3.50 17.20
C ASP A 291 2.14 -2.99 15.84
N ALA A 292 1.77 -1.78 15.40
CA ALA A 292 2.13 -1.23 14.09
C ALA A 292 3.66 -1.22 13.83
N MET A 293 4.45 -0.88 14.84
CA MET A 293 5.91 -0.84 14.72
C MET A 293 6.50 -2.25 14.61
N ASP A 294 6.02 -3.20 15.41
CA ASP A 294 6.46 -4.60 15.34
C ASP A 294 6.05 -5.24 14.00
N ALA A 295 4.86 -4.92 13.50
CA ALA A 295 4.41 -5.36 12.18
C ALA A 295 5.33 -4.88 11.06
N ARG A 296 5.80 -3.62 11.12
CA ARG A 296 6.76 -3.07 10.14
C ARG A 296 8.12 -3.77 10.18
N LEU A 297 8.60 -4.15 11.36
CA LEU A 297 9.82 -4.97 11.50
C LEU A 297 9.67 -6.34 10.82
N HIS A 298 8.45 -6.81 10.65
CA HIS A 298 8.10 -8.07 9.99
C HIS A 298 7.54 -7.87 8.57
N ALA A 299 7.98 -6.82 7.87
CA ALA A 299 7.64 -6.50 6.48
C ALA A 299 6.16 -6.16 6.21
N ALA A 300 5.37 -5.86 7.25
CA ALA A 300 4.02 -5.33 7.05
C ALA A 300 4.06 -3.84 6.69
N GLN A 301 3.08 -3.39 5.91
CA GLN A 301 2.73 -1.97 5.78
C GLN A 301 2.35 -1.36 7.13
N GLY A 302 1.64 -2.15 7.93
CA GLY A 302 1.05 -1.76 9.20
C GLY A 302 0.10 -2.84 9.72
N VAL A 303 -0.82 -2.44 10.60
CA VAL A 303 -1.78 -3.35 11.25
C VAL A 303 -3.21 -3.01 10.84
N ALA A 304 -4.00 -4.05 10.61
CA ALA A 304 -5.43 -3.95 10.42
C ALA A 304 -6.16 -4.64 11.57
N GLY A 305 -7.33 -4.13 11.93
CA GLY A 305 -8.05 -4.71 13.06
C GLY A 305 -9.43 -4.10 13.29
N ILE A 306 -10.19 -4.77 14.16
CA ILE A 306 -11.55 -4.38 14.54
C ILE A 306 -11.54 -3.77 15.94
N ARG A 307 -11.15 -4.56 16.95
CA ARG A 307 -11.16 -4.15 18.36
C ARG A 307 -9.96 -3.25 18.64
N GLY A 308 -10.21 -2.11 19.30
CA GLY A 308 -9.17 -1.16 19.70
C GLY A 308 -8.76 -0.15 18.62
N PHE A 309 -9.30 -0.26 17.39
CA PHE A 309 -8.98 0.65 16.29
C PHE A 309 -10.02 1.76 16.06
N LEU A 310 -11.30 1.47 16.35
CA LEU A 310 -12.45 2.38 16.13
C LEU A 310 -13.01 2.91 17.45
#